data_AF-A0A962V6F2-F1
#
_entry.id   AF-A0A962V6F2-F1
#
_cell.length_a   1.000
_cell.length_b   1.000
_cell.length_c   1.000
_cell.angle_alpha   90.00
_cell.angle_beta   90.00
_cell.angle_gamma   90.00
#
_symmetry.space_group_name_H-M   'P 1'
#
loop_
_entity.id
_entity.type
_entity.pdbx_description
1 polymer ?
#
loop_
_entity_poly.entity_id
_entity_poly.type
_entity_poly.pdbx_seq_one_letter_code
_entity_poly.pdbx_strand_id
1 'polypeptide(L)'
;YLEKTEQSQNTKKRIAQALLNIDPSHEPACRALMQVYAVAGDTAGALRTYKTLCDVLDEDYGEEPSATTQNLVAAIKLGEFEQPQNDNTPAEKIIATVAEKRIVVFPSENPAPKQTPARKLVIGMAPFMTDGVAEEKDYLVFGFRHELIACLVRFRDWLVVDLKAPPA
;
A
#
# COMPACT_ATOMS: atom_id res chain seq x y z
N TYR A 1 -10.22 18.96 -19.30
CA TYR A 1 -9.12 17.98 -19.37
C TYR A 1 -8.27 17.96 -18.09
N LEU A 2 -7.95 19.11 -17.48
CA LEU A 2 -7.12 19.20 -16.27
C LEU A 2 -7.69 18.47 -15.04
N GLU A 3 -9.01 18.54 -14.81
CA GLU A 3 -9.65 17.88 -13.65
C GLU A 3 -9.47 16.35 -13.60
N LYS A 4 -9.39 15.69 -14.77
CA LYS A 4 -9.19 14.23 -14.82
C LYS A 4 -7.77 13.84 -14.38
N THR A 5 -6.77 14.67 -14.70
CA THR A 5 -5.37 14.40 -14.34
C THR A 5 -5.14 14.61 -12.85
N GLU A 6 -5.68 15.68 -12.27
CA GLU A 6 -5.57 15.94 -10.83
C GLU A 6 -6.26 14.86 -10.00
N GLN A 7 -7.46 14.42 -10.40
CA GLN A 7 -8.19 13.35 -9.72
C GLN A 7 -7.42 12.01 -9.78
N SER A 8 -6.79 11.72 -10.92
CA SER A 8 -5.94 10.53 -11.10
C SER A 8 -4.71 10.58 -10.19
N GLN A 9 -4.01 11.72 -10.12
CA GLN A 9 -2.84 11.88 -9.26
C GLN A 9 -3.19 11.83 -7.78
N ASN A 10 -4.31 12.41 -7.37
CA ASN A 10 -4.79 12.34 -5.99
C ASN A 10 -5.14 10.89 -5.59
N THR A 11 -5.75 10.14 -6.51
CA THR A 11 -6.02 8.71 -6.31
C THR A 11 -4.72 7.90 -6.19
N LYS A 12 -3.74 8.13 -7.08
CA LYS A 12 -2.41 7.50 -7.02
C LYS A 12 -1.71 7.79 -5.69
N LYS A 13 -1.73 9.05 -5.23
CA LYS A 13 -1.18 9.48 -3.95
C LYS A 13 -1.77 8.70 -2.78
N ARG A 14 -3.11 8.61 -2.73
CA ARG A 14 -3.83 7.92 -1.65
C ARG A 14 -3.50 6.43 -1.61
N ILE A 15 -3.43 5.78 -2.76
CA ILE A 15 -3.08 4.36 -2.85
C ILE A 15 -1.63 4.12 -2.42
N ALA A 16 -0.69 4.92 -2.93
CA ALA A 16 0.73 4.82 -2.57
C ALA A 16 0.94 5.04 -1.06
N GLN A 17 0.28 6.04 -0.47
CA GLN A 17 0.35 6.26 0.98
C GLN A 17 -0.24 5.11 1.78
N ALA A 18 -1.36 4.54 1.32
CA ALA A 18 -1.96 3.39 1.98
C ALA A 18 -1.02 2.17 1.95
N LEU A 19 -0.35 1.91 0.82
CA LEU A 19 0.63 0.84 0.70
C LEU A 19 1.85 1.07 1.61
N LEU A 20 2.40 2.29 1.65
CA LEU A 20 3.54 2.60 2.52
C LEU A 20 3.19 2.54 4.02
N ASN A 21 1.92 2.76 4.37
CA ASN A 21 1.48 2.54 5.75
C ASN A 21 1.40 1.04 6.10
N ILE A 22 1.23 0.15 5.11
CA ILE A 22 1.23 -1.32 5.27
C ILE A 22 2.65 -1.86 5.30
N ASP A 23 3.44 -1.43 4.33
CA ASP A 23 4.81 -1.86 4.16
C ASP A 23 5.66 -0.61 3.86
N PRO A 24 6.32 -0.05 4.88
CA PRO A 24 7.20 1.10 4.71
C PRO A 24 8.37 0.84 3.75
N SER A 25 8.75 -0.42 3.54
CA SER A 25 9.84 -0.84 2.63
C SER A 25 9.37 -0.98 1.17
N HIS A 26 8.08 -0.78 0.89
CA HIS A 26 7.48 -1.06 -0.42
C HIS A 26 7.95 -0.08 -1.52
N GLU A 27 9.08 -0.38 -2.15
CA GLU A 27 9.74 0.48 -3.13
C GLU A 27 8.82 0.98 -4.26
N PRO A 28 7.97 0.17 -4.91
CA PRO A 28 7.08 0.67 -5.97
C PRO A 28 6.09 1.75 -5.49
N ALA A 29 5.67 1.68 -4.22
CA ALA A 29 4.74 2.66 -3.64
C ALA A 29 5.49 3.97 -3.33
N CYS A 30 6.71 3.86 -2.80
CA CYS A 30 7.61 5.00 -2.64
C CYS A 30 7.85 5.70 -3.98
N ARG A 31 8.22 4.97 -5.04
CA ARG A 31 8.40 5.56 -6.38
C ARG A 31 7.14 6.25 -6.89
N ALA A 32 5.97 5.64 -6.75
CA ALA A 32 4.71 6.27 -7.17
C ALA A 32 4.45 7.59 -6.41
N LEU A 33 4.72 7.63 -5.11
CA LEU A 33 4.55 8.82 -4.29
C LEU A 33 5.57 9.91 -4.65
N MET A 34 6.83 9.55 -4.90
CA MET A 34 7.87 10.46 -5.40
C MET A 34 7.47 11.09 -6.74
N GLN A 35 6.93 10.30 -7.66
CA GLN A 35 6.47 10.79 -8.97
C GLN A 35 5.31 11.78 -8.81
N VAL A 36 4.34 11.51 -7.92
CA VAL A 36 3.24 12.45 -7.64
C VAL A 36 3.79 13.79 -7.14
N TYR A 37 4.74 13.77 -6.20
CA TYR A 37 5.38 14.98 -5.69
C TYR A 37 6.17 15.72 -6.78
N ALA A 38 6.93 14.99 -7.61
CA ALA A 38 7.69 15.57 -8.71
C ALA A 38 6.78 16.24 -9.77
N VAL A 39 5.67 15.61 -10.17
CA VAL A 39 4.68 16.22 -11.09
C VAL A 39 4.06 17.48 -10.48
N ALA A 40 3.86 17.51 -9.16
CA ALA A 40 3.35 18.68 -8.46
C ALA A 40 4.41 19.79 -8.25
N GLY A 41 5.65 19.59 -8.72
CA GLY A 41 6.77 20.51 -8.49
C GLY A 41 7.34 20.47 -7.05
N ASP A 42 6.89 19.54 -6.22
CA ASP A 42 7.38 19.36 -4.84
C ASP A 42 8.57 18.41 -4.79
N THR A 43 9.71 18.86 -5.32
CA THR A 43 10.98 18.11 -5.31
C THR A 43 11.40 17.74 -3.88
N ALA A 44 11.19 18.64 -2.92
CA ALA A 44 11.51 18.40 -1.52
C ALA A 44 10.66 17.27 -0.91
N GLY A 45 9.37 17.19 -1.26
CA GLY A 45 8.48 16.09 -0.88
C GLY A 45 8.91 14.75 -1.46
N ALA A 46 9.32 14.73 -2.72
CA ALA A 46 9.85 13.52 -3.36
C ALA A 46 11.13 13.02 -2.66
N LEU A 47 12.09 13.91 -2.40
CA LEU A 47 13.35 13.55 -1.76
C LEU A 47 13.17 13.11 -0.30
N ARG A 48 12.22 13.70 0.43
CA ARG A 48 11.86 13.23 1.78
C ARG A 48 11.31 11.80 1.75
N THR A 49 10.41 11.51 0.83
CA THR A 49 9.85 10.16 0.66
C THR A 49 10.96 9.13 0.41
N TYR A 50 11.90 9.44 -0.49
CA TYR A 50 13.05 8.57 -0.75
C TYR A 50 13.94 8.37 0.48
N LYS A 51 14.24 9.44 1.22
CA LYS A 51 15.06 9.35 2.44
C LYS A 51 14.43 8.40 3.46
N THR A 52 13.12 8.49 3.66
CA THR A 52 12.37 7.58 4.54
C THR A 52 12.47 6.12 4.09
N LEU A 53 12.40 5.86 2.77
CA LEU A 53 12.61 4.50 2.25
C LEU A 53 14.03 4.00 2.54
N CYS A 54 15.06 4.83 2.32
CA CYS A 54 16.44 4.48 2.65
C CYS A 54 16.58 4.12 4.13
N ASP A 55 15.99 4.92 5.02
CA ASP A 55 16.08 4.72 6.46
C ASP A 55 15.46 3.37 6.87
N VAL A 56 14.29 3.03 6.32
CA VAL A 56 13.61 1.75 6.58
C VAL A 56 14.42 0.57 6.05
N LEU A 57 14.94 0.65 4.82
CA LEU A 57 15.69 -0.46 4.21
C LEU A 57 17.03 -0.71 4.93
N ASP A 58 17.71 0.36 5.35
CA ASP A 58 18.94 0.25 6.12
C ASP A 58 18.67 -0.33 7.53
N GLU A 59 17.63 0.15 8.22
CA GLU A 59 17.28 -0.29 9.58
C GLU A 59 16.80 -1.75 9.62
N ASP A 60 15.88 -2.14 8.74
CA ASP A 60 15.21 -3.44 8.80
C ASP A 60 15.94 -4.54 8.00
N TYR A 61 16.64 -4.16 6.93
CA TYR A 61 17.22 -5.11 5.97
C TYR A 61 18.73 -4.93 5.76
N GLY A 62 19.32 -3.79 6.13
CA GLY A 62 20.71 -3.45 5.81
C GLY A 62 20.95 -3.36 4.30
N GLU A 63 19.91 -3.03 3.53
CA GLU A 63 19.94 -2.97 2.08
C GLU A 63 19.80 -1.53 1.57
N GLU A 64 20.38 -1.26 0.40
CA GLU A 64 20.13 -0.01 -0.32
C GLU A 64 18.91 -0.14 -1.24
N PRO A 65 18.18 0.96 -1.53
CA PRO A 65 17.09 0.95 -2.50
C PRO A 65 17.56 0.46 -3.88
N SER A 66 16.69 -0.22 -4.62
CA SER A 66 16.99 -0.72 -5.96
C SER A 66 17.47 0.38 -6.93
N ALA A 67 18.27 -0.02 -7.92
CA ALA A 67 18.79 0.89 -8.96
C ALA A 67 17.67 1.69 -9.67
N THR A 68 16.50 1.09 -9.87
CA THR A 68 15.32 1.76 -10.44
C THR A 68 14.88 2.94 -9.59
N THR A 69 14.89 2.79 -8.27
CA THR A 69 14.51 3.85 -7.32
C THR A 69 15.60 4.91 -7.23
N GLN A 70 16.87 4.53 -7.23
CA GLN A 70 18.00 5.47 -7.26
C GLN A 70 18.00 6.34 -8.53
N ASN A 71 17.74 5.74 -9.69
CA ASN A 71 17.65 6.45 -10.98
C ASN A 71 16.50 7.48 -10.98
N LEU A 72 15.36 7.15 -10.38
CA LEU A 72 14.25 8.09 -10.25
C LEU A 72 14.63 9.31 -9.41
N VAL A 73 15.34 9.13 -8.29
CA VAL A 73 15.84 10.25 -7.48
C VAL A 73 16.80 11.12 -8.28
N ALA A 74 17.71 10.51 -9.04
CA ALA A 74 18.65 11.25 -9.88
C ALA A 74 17.90 12.12 -10.90
N ALA A 75 16.92 11.55 -11.61
CA ALA A 75 16.09 12.28 -12.57
C ALA A 75 15.32 13.45 -11.91
N ILE A 76 14.75 13.21 -10.72
CA ILE A 76 14.05 14.26 -9.96
C ILE A 76 15.00 15.38 -9.53
N LYS A 77 16.23 15.06 -9.11
CA LYS A 77 17.24 16.06 -8.72
C LYS A 77 17.71 16.91 -9.91
N LEU A 78 17.82 16.31 -11.09
CA LEU A 78 18.22 17.00 -12.32
C LEU A 78 17.10 17.81 -12.96
N GLY A 79 15.85 17.66 -12.48
CA GLY A 79 14.68 18.28 -13.10
C GLY A 79 14.30 17.65 -14.45
N GLU A 80 14.91 16.52 -14.81
CA GLU A 80 14.67 15.76 -16.04
C GLU A 80 13.49 14.79 -15.90
N PHE A 81 12.72 14.92 -14.81
CA PHE A 81 11.53 14.12 -14.60
C PHE A 81 10.40 14.63 -15.50
N GLU A 82 10.38 14.17 -16.74
CA GLU A 82 9.18 14.22 -17.57
C GLU A 82 8.21 13.15 -17.08
N GLN A 83 6.96 13.56 -16.89
CA GLN A 83 5.85 12.68 -16.51
C GLN A 83 5.91 11.46 -17.42
N PRO A 84 6.04 10.22 -16.91
CA PRO A 84 6.05 9.06 -17.78
C PRO A 84 4.74 9.08 -18.55
N GLN A 85 4.82 9.38 -19.85
CA GLN A 85 3.71 9.24 -20.75
C GLN A 85 3.22 7.81 -20.59
N ASN A 86 1.90 7.63 -20.59
CA ASN A 86 1.25 6.32 -20.51
C ASN A 86 1.74 5.44 -21.68
N ASP A 87 2.89 4.79 -21.50
CA ASP A 87 3.23 3.59 -22.24
C ASP A 87 2.31 2.52 -21.67
N ASN A 88 1.19 2.34 -22.36
CA ASN A 88 0.34 1.20 -22.14
C ASN A 88 1.18 -0.09 -22.18
N THR A 89 0.99 -0.92 -21.15
CA THR A 89 1.37 -2.35 -20.95
C THR A 89 2.72 -2.63 -20.25
N PRO A 90 2.75 -3.54 -19.23
CA PRO A 90 2.23 -4.92 -19.27
C PRO A 90 1.12 -5.28 -18.25
N ALA A 91 0.50 -4.34 -17.55
CA ALA A 91 -0.60 -4.67 -16.64
C ALA A 91 -1.84 -5.25 -17.36
N GLU A 92 -1.99 -5.00 -18.66
CA GLU A 92 -3.09 -5.51 -19.48
C GLU A 92 -2.88 -6.97 -19.94
N LYS A 93 -1.64 -7.49 -19.88
CA LYS A 93 -1.35 -8.88 -20.30
C LYS A 93 -1.68 -9.92 -19.22
N ILE A 94 -1.73 -9.51 -17.95
CA ILE A 94 -2.10 -10.39 -16.84
C ILE A 94 -3.63 -10.63 -16.83
N ILE A 95 -4.41 -9.65 -17.29
CA ILE A 95 -5.89 -9.76 -17.34
C ILE A 95 -6.33 -10.73 -18.46
N ALA A 96 -5.57 -10.82 -19.55
CA ALA A 96 -5.87 -11.73 -20.66
C ALA A 96 -5.70 -13.23 -20.31
N THR A 97 -4.92 -13.58 -19.29
CA THR A 97 -4.71 -14.98 -18.87
C THR A 97 -5.71 -15.44 -17.79
N VAL A 98 -6.43 -14.52 -17.15
CA VAL A 98 -7.50 -14.85 -16.17
C VAL A 98 -8.89 -14.81 -16.85
N ALA A 99 -8.95 -14.99 -18.17
CA ALA A 99 -10.20 -14.98 -18.93
C ALA A 99 -10.98 -16.30 -18.91
N GLU A 100 -10.50 -17.35 -18.24
CA GLU A 100 -11.21 -18.65 -18.19
C GLU A 100 -12.09 -18.88 -16.95
N LYS A 101 -12.19 -17.93 -16.01
CA LYS A 101 -13.10 -18.11 -14.88
C LYS A 101 -13.93 -16.86 -14.58
N ARG A 102 -15.06 -16.78 -15.28
CA ARG A 102 -16.25 -15.92 -15.07
C ARG A 102 -16.19 -15.02 -13.83
N ILE A 103 -16.07 -13.71 -14.06
CA ILE A 103 -16.67 -12.70 -13.19
C ILE A 103 -17.79 -12.05 -13.98
N VAL A 104 -18.99 -12.09 -13.40
CA VAL A 104 -20.23 -11.53 -13.96
C VAL A 104 -20.14 -10.01 -13.88
N VAL A 105 -20.19 -9.33 -15.02
CA VAL A 105 -20.25 -7.86 -15.11
C VAL A 105 -21.72 -7.44 -14.94
N PHE A 106 -22.04 -6.67 -13.92
CA PHE A 106 -23.31 -5.94 -13.83
C PHE A 106 -23.16 -4.56 -14.48
N PRO A 107 -24.18 -4.06 -15.20
CA PRO A 107 -24.11 -2.76 -15.86
C PRO A 107 -24.05 -1.62 -14.84
N SER A 108 -23.09 -0.72 -15.07
CA SER A 108 -22.86 0.49 -14.27
C SER A 108 -23.89 1.56 -14.62
N GLU A 109 -24.94 1.69 -13.81
CA GLU A 109 -25.68 2.94 -13.72
C GLU A 109 -24.98 3.86 -12.72
N ASN A 110 -24.65 5.06 -13.20
CA ASN A 110 -23.95 6.11 -12.46
C ASN A 110 -24.95 6.95 -11.64
N PRO A 111 -24.81 7.02 -10.30
CA PRO A 111 -25.27 8.19 -9.55
C PRO A 111 -24.06 8.96 -8.99
N ALA A 112 -24.16 10.28 -9.09
CA ALA A 112 -23.24 11.29 -8.56
C ALA A 112 -22.67 10.95 -7.15
N PRO A 113 -21.44 11.40 -6.82
CA PRO A 113 -20.77 11.01 -5.60
C PRO A 113 -21.44 11.64 -4.38
N LYS A 114 -22.42 10.93 -3.80
CA LYS A 114 -22.77 11.08 -2.39
C LYS A 114 -21.51 10.71 -1.61
N GLN A 115 -20.98 11.64 -0.83
CA GLN A 115 -19.87 11.38 0.08
C GLN A 115 -20.31 10.31 1.07
N THR A 116 -20.06 9.05 0.72
CA THR A 116 -20.27 7.92 1.60
C THR A 116 -19.34 8.12 2.80
N PRO A 117 -19.83 8.08 4.05
CA PRO A 117 -18.93 8.11 5.20
C PRO A 117 -17.89 7.02 5.01
N ALA A 118 -16.62 7.35 5.27
CA ALA A 118 -15.51 6.41 5.16
C ALA A 118 -15.86 5.15 5.99
N ARG A 119 -16.21 4.07 5.30
CA ARG A 119 -16.53 2.80 5.95
C ARG A 119 -15.24 2.30 6.58
N LYS A 120 -15.15 2.34 7.91
CA LYS A 120 -14.03 1.72 8.61
C LYS A 120 -14.06 0.22 8.30
N LEU A 121 -12.92 -0.30 7.84
CA LEU A 121 -12.77 -1.73 7.60
C LEU A 121 -12.69 -2.42 8.97
N VAL A 122 -13.63 -3.32 9.25
CA VAL A 122 -13.65 -4.07 10.51
C VAL A 122 -12.93 -5.40 10.30
N ILE A 123 -11.91 -5.66 11.10
CA ILE A 123 -11.12 -6.88 11.06
C ILE A 123 -11.32 -7.60 12.39
N GLY A 124 -12.01 -8.74 12.38
CA GLY A 124 -12.16 -9.61 13.54
C GLY A 124 -11.01 -10.60 13.62
N MET A 125 -10.31 -10.65 14.76
CA MET A 125 -9.22 -11.59 15.00
C MET A 125 -9.67 -12.69 15.94
N ALA A 126 -9.88 -13.88 15.39
CA ALA A 126 -10.17 -15.09 16.16
C ALA A 126 -8.95 -15.51 17.02
N PRO A 127 -9.17 -16.35 18.05
CA PRO A 127 -8.08 -17.03 18.73
C PRO A 127 -7.25 -17.84 17.73
N PHE A 128 -5.95 -17.84 17.93
CA PHE A 128 -5.05 -18.64 17.10
C PHE A 128 -5.09 -20.07 17.60
N MET A 129 -5.13 -21.01 16.67
CA MET A 129 -5.03 -22.42 17.02
C MET A 129 -3.57 -22.71 17.41
N THR A 130 -3.39 -23.41 18.51
CA THR A 130 -2.08 -23.92 18.97
C THR A 130 -1.90 -25.39 18.61
N ASP A 131 -2.73 -25.92 17.72
CA ASP A 131 -2.65 -27.31 17.29
C ASP A 131 -1.34 -27.57 16.54
N GLY A 132 -0.59 -28.58 17.00
CA GLY A 132 0.72 -28.91 16.45
C GLY A 132 1.86 -27.99 16.91
N VAL A 133 1.60 -27.04 17.82
CA VAL A 133 2.64 -26.28 18.52
C VAL A 133 2.97 -27.03 19.82
N ALA A 134 4.27 -27.22 20.10
CA ALA A 134 4.70 -27.78 21.38
C ALA A 134 4.27 -26.82 22.50
N GLU A 135 3.75 -27.33 23.61
CA GLU A 135 3.22 -26.51 24.74
C GLU A 135 4.25 -25.47 25.23
N GLU A 136 5.53 -25.82 25.23
CA GLU A 136 6.64 -24.91 25.55
C GLU A 136 6.71 -23.68 24.64
N LYS A 137 6.15 -23.73 23.44
CA LYS A 137 6.18 -22.70 22.38
C LYS A 137 4.87 -21.95 22.23
N ASP A 138 3.86 -22.20 23.07
CA ASP A 138 2.57 -21.49 23.02
C ASP A 138 2.75 -19.98 23.07
N TYR A 139 3.74 -19.50 23.83
CA TYR A 139 4.08 -18.08 23.94
C TYR A 139 4.40 -17.42 22.58
N LEU A 140 4.92 -18.17 21.60
CA LEU A 140 5.20 -17.65 20.26
C LEU A 140 3.90 -17.33 19.52
N VAL A 141 2.89 -18.19 19.65
CA VAL A 141 1.57 -17.99 19.03
C VAL A 141 0.89 -16.77 19.65
N PHE A 142 0.95 -16.63 20.97
CA PHE A 142 0.42 -15.46 21.66
C PHE A 142 1.18 -14.17 21.33
N GLY A 143 2.51 -14.23 21.27
CA GLY A 143 3.38 -13.11 20.92
C GLY A 143 3.14 -12.61 19.50
N PHE A 144 3.15 -13.53 18.53
CA PHE A 144 2.87 -13.23 17.13
C PHE A 144 1.48 -12.62 16.94
N ARG A 145 0.46 -13.17 17.61
CA ARG A 145 -0.89 -12.60 17.59
C ARG A 145 -0.91 -11.14 18.08
N HIS A 146 -0.19 -10.86 19.17
CA HIS A 146 -0.13 -9.51 19.73
C HIS A 146 0.56 -8.52 18.78
N GLU A 147 1.68 -8.94 18.19
CA GLU A 147 2.41 -8.16 17.19
C GLU A 147 1.56 -7.87 15.95
N LEU A 148 0.84 -8.89 15.45
CA LEU A 148 -0.08 -8.73 14.33
C LEU A 148 -1.18 -7.71 14.64
N ILE A 149 -1.83 -7.79 15.81
CA ILE A 149 -2.83 -6.79 16.24
C ILE A 149 -2.21 -5.40 16.29
N ALA A 150 -1.02 -5.27 16.88
CA ALA A 150 -0.33 -3.99 16.99
C ALA A 150 -0.05 -3.37 15.61
N CYS A 151 0.35 -4.18 14.61
CA CYS A 151 0.54 -3.73 13.23
C CYS A 151 -0.78 -3.29 12.58
N LEU A 152 -1.87 -4.04 12.77
CA LEU A 152 -3.18 -3.74 12.20
C LEU A 152 -3.86 -2.51 12.84
N VAL A 153 -3.56 -2.18 14.09
CA VAL A 153 -4.14 -1.01 14.79
C VAL A 153 -3.51 0.31 14.34
N ARG A 154 -2.33 0.29 13.68
CA ARG A 154 -1.67 1.51 13.16
C ARG A 154 -2.51 2.22 12.08
N PHE A 155 -3.50 1.55 11.50
CA PHE A 155 -4.39 2.12 10.49
C PHE A 155 -5.59 2.81 11.14
N ARG A 156 -5.63 4.14 11.03
CA ARG A 156 -6.71 4.98 11.61
C ARG A 156 -8.11 4.69 11.04
N ASP A 157 -8.16 4.12 9.83
CA ASP A 157 -9.39 3.76 9.14
C ASP A 157 -9.79 2.30 9.36
N TRP A 158 -9.03 1.53 10.15
CA TRP A 158 -9.34 0.15 10.49
C TRP A 158 -9.87 0.05 11.92
N LEU A 159 -10.77 -0.90 12.12
CA LEU A 159 -11.28 -1.28 13.43
C LEU A 159 -10.91 -2.75 13.66
N VAL A 160 -9.88 -2.98 14.47
CA VAL A 160 -9.47 -4.33 14.84
C VAL A 160 -10.24 -4.76 16.07
N VAL A 161 -10.92 -5.91 15.99
CA VAL A 161 -11.71 -6.48 17.07
C VAL A 161 -11.03 -7.78 17.51
N ASP A 162 -10.57 -7.81 18.75
CA ASP A 162 -10.10 -9.05 19.39
C ASP A 162 -11.33 -9.90 19.76
N LEU A 163 -11.53 -11.01 19.04
CA LEU A 163 -12.61 -11.93 19.29
C LEU A 163 -12.16 -12.95 20.33
N LYS A 164 -12.83 -12.95 21.49
CA LYS A 164 -12.67 -14.00 22.48
C LYS A 164 -13.25 -15.31 21.95
N ALA A 165 -12.64 -16.43 22.35
CA ALA A 165 -13.25 -17.75 22.15
C ALA A 165 -14.67 -17.75 22.74
N PRO A 166 -15.66 -18.37 22.08
CA PRO A 166 -16.99 -18.52 22.66
C PRO A 166 -16.87 -19.25 24.01
N PRO A 167 -17.63 -18.82 25.05
CA PRO A 167 -17.69 -19.58 26.29
C PRO A 167 -18.21 -20.99 25.99
N ALA A 168 -17.55 -21.99 26.60
CA ALA A 168 -17.86 -23.40 26.46
C ALA A 168 -19.25 -23.76 27.00
#